data_AF-B0CBG2-F1
#
_entry.id   AF-B0CBG2-F1
#
_cell.length_a   1.000
_cell.length_b   1.000
_cell.length_c   1.000
_cell.angle_alpha   90.00
_cell.angle_beta   90.00
_cell.angle_gamma   90.00
#
_symmetry.space_group_name_H-M   'P 1'
#
loop_
_entity.id
_entity.type
_entity.pdbx_description
1 polymer ?
#
loop_
_entity_poly.entity_id
_entity_poly.type
_entity_poly.pdbx_seq_one_letter_code
_entity_poly.pdbx_strand_id
1 'polypeptide(L)'
;MPDFAIEVNLTSGGVDKLSIYQGLGVSEVLIWQDDRLQLFDLRDGIKVMTRSQFFPELDFEMLAQFVCPQDQPQAMKDFLATLHDLSG
;
A
#
# COMPACT_ATOMS: atom_id res chain seq x y z
N MET A 1 -9.59 -8.76 14.08
CA MET A 1 -8.88 -9.18 12.87
C MET A 1 -8.78 -7.94 12.00
N PRO A 2 -7.60 -7.59 11.44
CA PRO A 2 -7.47 -6.34 10.70
C PRO A 2 -8.18 -6.43 9.35
N ASP A 3 -8.88 -5.38 8.97
CA ASP A 3 -9.56 -5.32 7.68
C ASP A 3 -8.59 -4.95 6.53
N PHE A 4 -7.45 -4.33 6.86
CA PHE A 4 -6.39 -3.90 5.94
C PHE A 4 -5.00 -4.24 6.52
N ALA A 5 -4.05 -4.65 5.67
CA ALA A 5 -2.65 -4.84 6.06
C ALA A 5 -1.68 -4.13 5.10
N ILE A 6 -0.53 -3.73 5.61
CA ILE A 6 0.59 -3.22 4.80
C ILE A 6 1.78 -4.16 4.98
N GLU A 7 2.35 -4.63 3.88
CA GLU A 7 3.56 -5.45 3.84
C GLU A 7 4.68 -4.68 3.16
N VAL A 8 5.85 -4.61 3.81
CA VAL A 8 7.04 -3.91 3.30
C VAL A 8 8.13 -4.94 3.03
N ASN A 9 8.40 -5.22 1.76
CA ASN A 9 9.40 -6.20 1.33
C ASN A 9 10.73 -5.51 1.04
N LEU A 10 11.67 -5.61 1.99
CA LEU A 10 13.03 -5.05 1.88
C LEU A 10 14.05 -6.03 1.28
N THR A 11 13.75 -7.34 1.30
CA THR A 11 14.62 -8.39 0.78
C THR A 11 13.79 -9.36 -0.06
N SER A 12 14.35 -9.89 -1.15
CA SER A 12 13.66 -10.69 -2.17
C SER A 12 13.34 -12.13 -1.74
N GLY A 13 12.99 -12.35 -0.48
CA GLY A 13 12.73 -13.67 0.11
C GLY A 13 11.42 -13.68 0.90
N GLY A 14 10.29 -13.66 0.20
CA GLY A 14 8.96 -13.76 0.80
C GLY A 14 8.29 -15.07 0.41
N VAL A 15 7.88 -15.86 1.41
CA VAL A 15 6.79 -16.84 1.26
C VAL A 15 5.56 -16.08 0.74
N ASP A 16 4.71 -16.71 -0.08
CA ASP A 16 3.45 -16.12 -0.53
C ASP A 16 2.50 -15.86 0.66
N LYS A 17 2.67 -14.70 1.33
CA LYS A 17 1.95 -14.33 2.55
C LYS A 17 0.49 -13.95 2.26
N LEU A 18 0.13 -13.68 1.00
CA LEU A 18 -1.24 -13.34 0.60
C LEU A 18 -2.23 -14.44 1.00
N SER A 19 -1.82 -15.70 0.88
CA SER A 19 -2.61 -16.85 1.33
C SER A 19 -2.85 -16.86 2.84
N ILE A 20 -1.88 -16.41 3.63
CA ILE A 20 -2.00 -16.28 5.10
C ILE A 20 -2.96 -15.14 5.43
N TYR A 21 -2.79 -13.97 4.80
CA TYR A 21 -3.69 -12.83 5.03
C TYR A 21 -5.14 -13.16 4.64
N GLN A 22 -5.35 -13.92 3.57
CA GLN A 22 -6.66 -14.39 3.17
C GLN A 22 -7.26 -15.36 4.22
N GLY A 23 -6.47 -16.31 4.72
CA GLY A 23 -6.90 -17.21 5.80
C GLY A 23 -7.19 -16.49 7.12
N LEU A 24 -6.53 -15.35 7.34
CA LEU A 24 -6.80 -14.40 8.43
C LEU A 24 -7.90 -13.39 8.06
N GLY A 25 -8.68 -13.61 6.99
CA GLY A 25 -9.81 -12.76 6.58
C GLY A 25 -9.52 -11.27 6.43
N VAL A 26 -8.27 -10.90 6.11
CA VAL A 26 -7.92 -9.53 5.73
C VAL A 26 -8.57 -9.23 4.40
N SER A 27 -9.23 -8.08 4.25
CA SER A 27 -9.94 -7.74 3.01
C SER A 27 -8.99 -7.21 1.94
N GLU A 28 -8.07 -6.32 2.31
CA GLU A 28 -7.10 -5.73 1.40
C GLU A 28 -5.68 -5.73 1.99
N VAL A 29 -4.67 -5.96 1.15
CA VAL A 29 -3.25 -5.91 1.52
C VAL A 29 -2.51 -5.01 0.55
N LEU A 30 -1.80 -4.01 1.07
CA LEU A 30 -0.91 -3.16 0.30
C LEU A 30 0.53 -3.63 0.46
N ILE A 31 1.16 -4.05 -0.64
CA ILE A 31 2.54 -4.51 -0.64
C ILE A 31 3.43 -3.42 -1.24
N TRP A 32 4.47 -3.02 -0.49
CA TRP A 32 5.57 -2.22 -1.01
C TRP A 32 6.76 -3.12 -1.33
N GLN A 33 7.24 -3.07 -2.57
CA GLN A 33 8.42 -3.80 -3.04
C GLN A 33 9.02 -3.09 -4.25
N ASP A 34 10.36 -3.02 -4.33
CA ASP A 34 11.09 -2.44 -5.47
C ASP A 34 10.54 -1.07 -5.90
N ASP A 35 10.34 -0.18 -4.92
CA ASP A 35 9.79 1.18 -5.07
C ASP A 35 8.37 1.25 -5.66
N ARG A 36 7.61 0.15 -5.58
CA ARG A 36 6.23 0.05 -6.07
C ARG A 36 5.29 -0.34 -4.96
N LEU A 37 4.10 0.27 -4.98
CA LEU A 37 2.97 -0.14 -4.17
C LEU A 37 1.98 -0.94 -5.02
N GLN A 38 1.63 -2.14 -4.57
CA GLN A 38 0.62 -2.99 -5.18
C GLN A 38 -0.46 -3.32 -4.16
N LEU A 39 -1.71 -2.99 -4.51
CA LEU A 39 -2.87 -3.30 -3.68
C LEU A 39 -3.48 -4.64 -4.13
N PHE A 40 -3.76 -5.50 -3.16
CA PHE A 40 -4.44 -6.78 -3.33
C PHE A 40 -5.77 -6.78 -2.60
N ASP A 41 -6.84 -7.19 -3.26
CA ASP A 41 -8.11 -7.59 -2.65
C ASP A 41 -8.09 -9.11 -2.47
N LEU A 42 -8.49 -9.58 -1.28
CA LEU A 42 -8.45 -10.98 -0.88
C LEU A 42 -9.85 -11.60 -0.64
N ARG A 43 -10.91 -10.79 -0.69
CA ARG A 43 -12.27 -11.20 -0.30
C ARG A 43 -12.82 -12.32 -1.17
N ASP A 44 -12.58 -12.22 -2.47
CA ASP A 44 -13.08 -13.14 -3.50
C ASP A 44 -11.91 -13.82 -4.26
N GLY A 45 -10.84 -14.16 -3.52
CA GLY A 45 -9.57 -14.59 -4.10
C GLY A 45 -8.58 -13.44 -4.21
N ILE A 46 -7.33 -13.76 -4.55
CA ILE A 46 -6.24 -12.79 -4.68
C ILE A 46 -6.39 -12.04 -6.00
N LYS A 47 -6.65 -10.73 -5.94
CA LYS A 47 -6.79 -9.85 -7.11
C LYS A 47 -6.00 -8.57 -6.91
N VAL A 48 -5.26 -8.15 -7.93
CA VAL A 48 -4.60 -6.83 -7.92
C VAL A 48 -5.63 -5.76 -8.26
N MET A 49 -5.66 -4.69 -7.46
CA MET A 49 -6.59 -3.58 -7.59
C MET A 49 -5.84 -2.26 -7.74
N THR A 50 -6.45 -1.29 -8.44
CA THR A 50 -5.90 0.07 -8.56
C THR A 50 -6.53 1.05 -7.58
N ARG A 51 -7.61 0.67 -6.89
CA ARG A 51 -8.34 1.52 -5.94
C ARG A 51 -8.74 0.72 -4.71
N SER A 52 -8.45 1.27 -3.52
CA SER A 52 -8.81 0.67 -2.23
C SER A 52 -10.25 0.99 -1.85
N GLN A 53 -10.90 0.06 -1.17
CA GLN A 53 -12.19 0.30 -0.52
C GLN A 53 -12.06 1.19 0.72
N PHE A 54 -10.91 1.12 1.41
CA PHE A 54 -10.65 1.89 2.64
C PHE A 54 -10.09 3.27 2.33
N PHE A 55 -9.33 3.38 1.23
CA PHE A 55 -8.70 4.62 0.77
C PHE A 55 -9.04 4.89 -0.70
N PRO A 56 -10.32 5.17 -1.03
CA PRO A 56 -10.77 5.29 -2.42
C PRO A 56 -10.19 6.50 -3.16
N GLU A 57 -9.72 7.51 -2.43
CA GLU A 57 -9.15 8.75 -2.97
C GLU A 57 -7.61 8.75 -2.96
N LEU A 58 -6.99 7.71 -2.42
CA LEU A 58 -5.54 7.61 -2.33
C LEU A 58 -4.96 7.07 -3.64
N ASP A 59 -4.11 7.87 -4.27
CA ASP A 59 -3.28 7.43 -5.38
C ASP A 59 -2.03 6.73 -4.85
N PHE A 60 -1.97 5.41 -5.03
CA PHE A 60 -0.85 4.58 -4.58
C PHE A 60 0.42 4.76 -5.43
N GLU A 61 0.29 5.13 -6.70
CA GLU A 61 1.47 5.43 -7.53
C GLU A 61 2.10 6.75 -7.09
N MET A 62 1.28 7.76 -6.77
CA MET A 62 1.75 9.00 -6.17
C MET A 62 2.39 8.74 -4.80
N LEU A 63 1.73 7.97 -3.92
CA LEU A 63 2.26 7.66 -2.59
C LEU A 63 3.64 6.98 -2.68
N ALA A 64 3.83 6.07 -3.63
CA ALA A 64 5.10 5.35 -3.81
C ALA A 64 6.29 6.30 -4.05
N GLN A 65 6.07 7.45 -4.70
CA GLN A 65 7.11 8.46 -4.96
C GLN A 65 7.64 9.11 -3.67
N PHE A 66 6.85 9.07 -2.59
CA PHE A 66 7.20 9.65 -1.29
C PHE A 66 7.64 8.60 -0.26
N VAL A 67 7.74 7.32 -0.64
CA VAL A 67 8.29 6.29 0.26
C VAL A 67 9.81 6.34 0.20
N CYS A 68 10.41 7.24 0.99
CA CYS A 68 11.86 7.43 1.07
C CYS A 68 12.36 7.22 2.51
N PRO A 69 12.86 6.01 2.87
CA PRO A 69 13.24 5.69 4.24
C PRO A 69 14.39 6.55 4.80
N GLN A 70 15.29 6.99 3.94
CA GLN A 70 16.45 7.81 4.31
C GLN A 70 16.10 9.27 4.64
N ASP A 71 14.96 9.77 4.15
CA ASP A 71 14.52 11.16 4.31
C ASP A 71 13.05 11.27 4.76
N GLN A 72 12.62 10.35 5.64
CA GLN A 72 11.23 10.24 6.11
C GLN A 72 10.57 11.59 6.51
N PRO A 73 11.22 12.50 7.26
CA PRO A 73 10.58 13.76 7.66
C PRO A 73 10.29 14.69 6.49
N GLN A 74 11.15 14.70 5.47
CA GLN A 74 10.96 15.55 4.29
C GLN A 74 9.92 14.94 3.36
N ALA A 75 10.01 13.64 3.11
CA ALA A 75 9.06 12.92 2.25
C ALA A 75 7.61 13.03 2.75
N MET A 76 7.39 13.02 4.07
CA MET A 76 6.07 13.23 4.66
C MET A 76 5.53 14.64 4.43
N LYS A 77 6.39 15.67 4.47
CA LYS A 77 5.98 17.05 4.20
C LYS A 77 5.59 17.23 2.73
N ASP A 78 6.39 16.70 1.82
CA ASP A 78 6.16 16.85 0.38
C ASP A 78 4.88 16.13 -0.06
N PHE A 79 4.61 14.94 0.52
CA PHE A 79 3.36 14.23 0.31
C PHE A 79 2.14 15.04 0.78
N LEU A 80 2.18 15.60 1.99
CA LEU A 80 1.07 16.40 2.52
C LEU A 80 0.83 17.69 1.71
N ALA A 81 1.90 18.35 1.26
CA ALA A 81 1.79 19.50 0.39
C ALA A 81 1.12 19.15 -0.95
N THR A 82 1.49 18.01 -1.55
CA THR A 82 0.90 17.54 -2.81
C THR A 82 -0.59 17.25 -2.68
N LEU A 83 -1.02 16.61 -1.58
CA LEU A 83 -2.45 16.37 -1.32
C LEU A 83 -3.26 17.67 -1.18
N HIS A 84 -2.68 18.69 -0.55
CA HIS A 84 -3.31 19.99 -0.41
C HIS A 84 -3.50 20.68 -1.77
N ASP A 85 -2.52 20.62 -2.65
CA ASP A 85 -2.60 21.24 -3.99
C ASP A 85 -3.58 20.50 -4.93
N LEU A 86 -3.81 19.20 -4.74
CA LEU A 86 -4.79 18.41 -5.50
C LEU A 86 -6.24 18.67 -5.09
N SER A 87 -6.46 19.29 -3.93
CA SER A 87 -7.79 19.60 -3.38
C SER A 87 -8.19 21.07 -3.56
N GLY A 88 -7.33 21.88 -4.19
CA GLY A 88 -7.53 23.30 -4.49
C GLY A 88 -8.10 23.60 -5.87
#